data_AF-A0A1Q8IVL9-F1
#
_entry.id   AF-A0A1Q8IVL9-F1
#
_cell.length_a   1.000
_cell.length_b   1.000
_cell.length_c   1.000
_cell.angle_alpha   90.00
_cell.angle_beta   90.00
_cell.angle_gamma   90.00
#
_symmetry.space_group_name_H-M   'P 1'
#
loop_
_entity.id
_entity.type
_entity.pdbx_description
1 polymer ?
#
loop_
_entity_poly.entity_id
_entity_poly.type
_entity_poly.pdbx_seq_one_letter_code
_entity_poly.pdbx_strand_id
1 'polypeptide(L)' 'MPVTNTIENINSQLHKIIKTRGHFPTDGAATKLIWLAPRISTADWERAAHDWKATMSQFAILYEDRFSQPSV' A
#
# COMPACT_ATOMS: atom_id res chain seq x y z
N MET A 1 6.72 -18.37 -6.08
CA MET A 1 7.40 -17.46 -5.13
C MET A 1 6.33 -16.56 -4.56
N PRO A 2 6.17 -16.45 -3.23
CA PRO A 2 5.17 -15.53 -2.68
C PRO A 2 5.60 -14.10 -3.06
N VAL A 3 4.71 -13.37 -3.73
CA VAL A 3 4.78 -11.91 -3.84
C VAL A 3 4.80 -11.37 -2.42
N THR A 4 5.93 -10.78 -1.99
CA THR A 4 6.05 -10.22 -0.65
C THR A 4 4.93 -9.21 -0.44
N ASN A 5 4.04 -9.56 0.49
CA ASN A 5 2.79 -8.87 0.75
C ASN A 5 3.07 -7.39 1.01
N THR A 6 2.36 -6.49 0.32
CA THR A 6 2.49 -5.03 0.45
C THR A 6 2.49 -4.58 1.92
N ILE A 7 1.71 -5.26 2.76
CA ILE A 7 1.63 -5.01 4.21
C ILE A 7 2.95 -5.34 4.91
N GLU A 8 3.58 -6.46 4.58
CA GLU A 8 4.88 -6.87 5.15
C GLU A 8 6.00 -5.92 4.73
N ASN A 9 5.95 -5.44 3.48
CA ASN A 9 6.90 -4.43 2.99
C ASN A 9 6.81 -3.13 3.82
N ILE A 10 5.59 -2.63 4.05
CA ILE A 10 5.34 -1.43 4.87
C ILE A 10 5.85 -1.65 6.31
N ASN A 11 5.53 -2.80 6.92
CA ASN A 11 5.96 -3.12 8.28
C ASN A 11 7.50 -3.20 8.39
N SER A 12 8.17 -3.78 7.40
CA SER A 12 9.64 -3.87 7.35
C SER A 12 10.29 -2.48 7.25
N GLN A 13 9.75 -1.60 6.41
CA GLN A 13 10.22 -0.22 6.29
C GLN A 13 10.03 0.56 7.60
N LEU A 14 8.86 0.42 8.24
CA LEU A 14 8.57 1.07 9.52
C LEU A 14 9.55 0.61 10.61
N HIS A 15 9.80 -0.70 10.72
CA HIS A 15 10.77 -1.25 11.67
C HIS A 15 12.19 -0.71 11.45
N LYS A 16 12.64 -0.59 10.19
CA LYS A 16 13.95 0.01 9.89
C LYS A 16 14.05 1.43 10.41
N ILE A 17 13.05 2.26 10.15
CA ILE A 17 13.05 3.67 10.55
C ILE A 17 13.02 3.83 12.08
N ILE A 18 12.20 3.02 12.77
CA ILE A 18 12.12 3.02 14.24
C ILE A 18 13.47 2.62 14.85
N LYS A 19 14.09 1.56 14.33
CA LYS A 19 15.39 1.08 14.82
C LYS A 19 16.51 2.12 14.68
N THR A 20 16.47 2.94 13.63
CA THR A 20 17.45 4.02 13.41
C THR A 20 17.21 5.26 14.28
N ARG A 21 15.95 5.59 14.63
CA ARG A 21 15.62 6.84 15.34
C ARG A 21 15.61 6.76 16.87
N GLY A 22 15.58 5.56 17.48
CA GLY A 22 15.67 5.42 18.93
C GLY A 22 14.44 5.95 19.68
N HIS A 23 14.63 6.68 20.79
CA HIS A 23 13.54 7.17 21.66
C HIS A 23 12.83 8.40 21.07
N PHE A 24 11.50 8.39 21.11
CA PHE A 24 10.69 9.54 20.70
C PHE A 24 10.41 10.46 21.91
N PRO A 25 10.70 11.76 21.81
CA PRO A 25 10.54 12.70 22.93
C PRO A 25 9.07 13.01 23.24
N THR A 26 8.15 12.75 22.30
CA THR A 26 6.70 12.94 22.46
C THR A 26 5.94 11.97 21.56
N ASP A 27 4.70 11.64 21.94
CA ASP A 27 3.82 10.80 21.12
C ASP A 27 3.56 11.42 19.72
N GLY A 28 3.46 12.75 19.64
CA GLY A 28 3.30 13.46 18.38
C GLY A 28 4.47 13.27 17.41
N ALA A 29 5.70 13.05 17.90
CA ALA A 29 6.85 12.72 17.06
C ALA A 29 6.74 11.29 16.49
N ALA A 30 6.23 10.33 17.28
CA ALA A 30 5.96 8.97 16.83
C ALA A 30 4.81 8.92 15.81
N THR A 31 3.72 9.65 16.04
CA THR A 31 2.60 9.74 15.09
C THR A 31 3.01 10.34 13.75
N LYS A 32 3.83 11.40 13.76
CA LYS A 32 4.37 12.00 12.52
C LYS A 32 5.18 10.99 11.70
N LEU A 33 5.86 10.07 12.37
CA LEU A 33 6.64 9.02 11.71
C LEU A 33 5.77 8.00 11.00
N ILE A 34 4.72 7.53 11.68
CA ILE A 34 3.73 6.62 11.08
C ILE A 34 3.07 7.30 9.88
N TRP A 35 2.75 8.59 10.00
CA TRP A 35 2.17 9.38 8.90
C TRP A 35 3.13 9.60 7.71
N LEU A 36 4.44 9.69 7.97
CA LEU A 36 5.47 9.82 6.92
C LEU A 36 5.78 8.49 6.22
N ALA A 37 5.55 7.33 6.87
CA ALA A 37 5.92 6.02 6.33
C ALA A 37 5.29 5.73 4.94
N PRO A 38 3.97 5.94 4.71
CA PRO A 38 3.37 5.75 3.39
C PRO A 38 4.02 6.59 2.29
N ARG A 39 4.49 7.81 2.63
CA ARG A 39 5.07 8.75 1.66
C ARG A 39 6.47 8.36 1.18
N ILE A 40 7.18 7.57 1.98
CA ILE A 40 8.46 6.98 1.57
C ILE A 40 8.20 5.82 0.60
N SER A 41 7.17 5.02 0.87
CA SER A 41 6.81 3.86 0.04
C SER A 41 6.09 4.22 -1.27
N THR A 42 5.44 5.39 -1.37
CA THR A 42 4.75 5.82 -2.60
C THR A 42 5.68 6.00 -3.81
N ALA A 43 6.99 6.18 -3.60
CA ALA A 43 7.95 6.23 -4.69
C ALA A 43 8.04 4.91 -5.49
N ASP A 44 7.80 3.77 -4.83
CA ASP A 44 7.79 2.45 -5.47
C ASP A 44 6.41 2.06 -6.01
N TRP A 45 5.34 2.79 -5.65
CA TRP A 45 3.96 2.50 -6.03
C TRP A 45 3.59 2.97 -7.45
N GLU A 46 4.42 3.80 -8.09
CA GLU A 46 4.17 4.24 -9.48
C GLU A 46 4.17 3.07 -10.49
N ARG A 47 4.71 1.91 -10.11
CA ARG A 47 4.71 0.73 -10.96
C ARG A 47 3.34 0.07 -10.94
N ALA A 48 2.67 0.08 -12.10
CA ALA A 48 1.42 -0.63 -12.29
C ALA A 48 1.56 -2.10 -11.85
N ALA A 49 0.53 -2.62 -11.19
CA ALA A 49 0.48 -4.02 -10.78
C ALA A 49 0.70 -4.92 -12.01
N HIS A 50 1.55 -5.94 -11.85
CA HIS A 50 1.83 -6.89 -12.92
C HIS A 50 0.52 -7.54 -13.38
N ASP A 51 0.31 -7.63 -14.69
CA ASP A 51 -0.88 -8.21 -15.32
C ASP A 51 -2.23 -7.58 -14.93
N TRP A 52 -2.23 -6.33 -14.46
CA TRP A 52 -3.46 -5.62 -14.04
C TRP A 52 -4.60 -5.71 -15.06
N LYS A 53 -4.29 -5.64 -16.36
CA LYS A 53 -5.29 -5.75 -17.44
C LYS A 53 -6.00 -7.11 -17.43
N ALA A 54 -5.26 -8.20 -17.23
CA ALA A 54 -5.82 -9.55 -17.19
C ALA A 54 -6.65 -9.75 -15.92
N THR A 55 -6.17 -9.27 -14.78
CA THR A 55 -6.92 -9.32 -13.51
C THR A 55 -8.18 -8.47 -13.57
N MET A 56 -8.14 -7.30 -14.22
CA MET A 56 -9.30 -6.44 -14.39
C MET A 56 -10.42 -7.15 -15.16
N SER A 57 -10.10 -7.89 -16.23
CA SER A 57 -11.11 -8.69 -16.93
C SER A 57 -11.77 -9.74 -16.03
N GLN A 58 -11.02 -10.35 -15.10
CA GLN A 58 -11.60 -11.29 -14.12
C GLN A 58 -12.52 -10.57 -13.12
N PHE A 59 -12.14 -9.36 -12.67
CA PHE A 59 -13.00 -8.55 -11.80
C PHE A 59 -14.28 -8.10 -12.50
N ALA A 60 -14.20 -7.76 -13.78
CA ALA A 60 -15.37 -7.37 -14.57
C ALA A 60 -16.39 -8.51 -14.74
N ILE A 61 -15.92 -9.77 -14.80
CA ILE A 61 -16.81 -10.94 -14.85
C ILE A 61 -17.43 -11.20 -13.47
N LEU A 62 -16.64 -11.16 -12.41
CA LEU A 62 -17.11 -11.51 -11.05
C LEU A 62 -18.03 -10.44 -10.45
N TYR A 63 -17.78 -9.17 -10.77
CA TYR A 63 -18.49 -8.02 -10.21
C TYR A 63 -19.13 -7.17 -11.31
N GLU A 64 -19.72 -7.81 -12.32
CA GLU A 64 -20.33 -7.16 -13.48
C GLU A 64 -21.23 -5.95 -13.11
N ASP A 65 -22.06 -6.11 -12.08
CA ASP A 65 -22.96 -5.08 -11.52
C ASP A 65 -22.25 -3.80 -11.00
N ARG A 66 -20.94 -3.87 -10.73
CA ARG A 66 -20.12 -2.72 -10.31
C ARG A 66 -19.39 -2.04 -11.47
N PHE A 67 -19.39 -2.65 -12.65
CA PHE A 67 -18.73 -2.15 -13.87
C PHE A 67 -19.72 -1.65 -14.92
N SER A 68 -21.00 -2.04 -14.85
CA SER A 68 -22.07 -1.39 -15.60
C SER A 68 -22.48 -0.09 -14.88
N GLN A 69 -22.50 1.04 -15.60
CA GLN A 69 -23.15 2.23 -15.05
C GLN A 69 -24.65 1.94 -14.91
N PRO A 70 -25.30 2.38 -13.82
CA PRO A 70 -26.75 2.27 -13.72
C PRO A 70 -27.36 2.99 -14.93
N SER A 71 -28.09 2.24 -15.75
CA SER A 71 -28.88 2.80 -16.84
C SER A 71 -30.03 3.60 -16.22
N VAL A 72 -29.76 4.87 -15.93
CA VAL A 72 -30.80 5.89 -15.71
C VAL A 72 -31.33 6.30 -17.07
#